data_AF-A0A3P7R0X9-F1
#
_entry.id   AF-A0A3P7R0X9-F1
#
_cell.length_a   1.000
_cell.length_b   1.000
_cell.length_c   1.000
_cell.angle_alpha   90.00
_cell.angle_beta   90.00
_cell.angle_gamma   90.00
#
_symmetry.space_group_name_H-M   'P 1'
#
loop_
_entity.id
_entity.type
_entity.pdbx_description
1 polymer ?
#
loop_
_entity_poly.entity_id
_entity_poly.type
_entity_poly.pdbx_seq_one_letter_code
_entity_poly.pdbx_strand_id
1 'polypeptide(L)'
;MLRLLLFLILVLFFLLPLPEDDDDYVDLGAAILTFYSVLVDLLGRCAPDVDTTKSESVRGRAILQSLVSMQDLEGVLSLRFILPPPKLEMQVNAEGIEVWVDKSSMPPGLLPEHKASVVRFMERVYGLSDADTFVRLLENAFLPDMRAVTLLDSAQTGQAASDMTLALYRYICGGVLPLLTRYAHFLSVNDVA
;
A
#
# COMPACT_ATOMS: atom_id res chain seq x y z
N MET A 1 19.98 2.43 -2.89
CA MET A 1 19.31 3.47 -2.07
C MET A 1 18.04 2.91 -1.41
N LEU A 2 17.15 2.20 -2.12
CA LEU A 2 16.00 1.51 -1.48
C LEU A 2 16.30 0.18 -0.77
N ARG A 3 17.46 -0.46 -0.97
CA ARG A 3 17.90 -1.56 -0.08
C ARG A 3 18.09 -1.12 1.36
N LEU A 4 18.49 0.14 1.57
CA LEU A 4 18.53 0.77 2.90
C LEU A 4 17.10 1.03 3.40
N LEU A 5 16.16 1.36 2.49
CA LEU A 5 14.75 1.56 2.80
C LEU A 5 14.08 0.26 3.27
N LEU A 6 14.16 -0.82 2.51
CA LEU A 6 13.62 -2.12 2.93
C LEU A 6 14.24 -2.58 4.25
N PHE A 7 15.55 -2.40 4.42
CA PHE A 7 16.23 -2.76 5.66
C PHE A 7 15.82 -1.85 6.84
N LEU A 8 15.67 -0.53 6.64
CA LEU A 8 15.14 0.39 7.66
C LEU A 8 13.66 0.13 7.95
N ILE A 9 12.83 -0.15 6.95
CA ILE A 9 11.41 -0.44 7.12
C ILE A 9 11.25 -1.73 7.93
N LEU A 10 11.97 -2.80 7.59
CA LEU A 10 11.90 -4.05 8.34
C LEU A 10 12.38 -3.88 9.79
N VAL A 11 13.41 -3.05 10.01
CA VAL A 11 13.98 -2.81 11.34
C VAL A 11 13.13 -1.84 12.17
N LEU A 12 12.57 -0.76 11.60
CA LEU A 12 11.72 0.18 12.33
C LEU A 12 10.32 -0.36 12.60
N PHE A 13 9.73 -1.13 11.68
CA PHE A 13 8.37 -1.64 11.81
C PHE A 13 8.25 -2.80 12.83
N PHE A 14 9.36 -3.49 13.13
CA PHE A 14 9.38 -4.61 14.09
C PHE A 14 10.05 -4.32 15.44
N LEU A 15 10.91 -3.30 15.58
CA LEU A 15 11.67 -3.08 16.83
C LEU A 15 11.23 -1.88 17.68
N LEU A 16 10.41 -0.95 17.18
CA LEU A 16 9.93 0.17 17.99
C LEU A 16 8.53 -0.12 18.55
N PRO A 17 8.33 -0.04 19.88
CA PRO A 17 7.03 -0.28 20.49
C PRO A 17 5.98 0.67 19.91
N LEU A 18 4.75 0.17 19.82
CA LEU A 18 3.59 1.00 19.51
C LEU A 18 3.55 2.17 20.50
N PRO A 19 3.28 3.41 20.02
CA PRO A 19 3.21 4.57 20.88
C PRO A 19 2.24 4.34 22.02
N GLU A 20 2.69 4.67 23.24
CA GLU A 20 1.79 5.01 24.32
C GLU A 20 1.05 6.31 23.91
N ASP A 21 -0.16 6.54 24.44
CA ASP A 21 -0.98 7.73 24.15
C ASP A 21 -0.28 8.99 24.72
N ASP A 22 0.83 9.40 24.08
CA ASP A 22 1.68 10.53 24.40
C ASP A 22 1.55 11.57 23.27
N ASP A 23 1.03 12.74 23.60
CA ASP A 23 0.77 13.83 22.65
C ASP A 23 2.07 14.36 21.99
N ASP A 24 3.24 14.11 22.59
CA ASP A 24 4.55 14.49 22.05
C ASP A 24 5.20 13.37 21.20
N TYR A 25 4.50 12.24 20.99
CA TYR A 25 5.02 11.15 20.20
C TYR A 25 5.14 11.53 18.71
N VAL A 26 6.37 11.41 18.18
CA VAL A 26 6.65 11.54 16.76
C VAL A 26 6.97 10.17 16.18
N ASP A 27 6.09 9.69 15.29
CA ASP A 27 6.36 8.48 14.52
C ASP A 27 7.41 8.76 13.42
N LEU A 28 8.68 8.67 13.82
CA LEU A 28 9.79 8.83 12.89
C LEU A 28 9.77 7.75 11.79
N GLY A 29 9.24 6.56 12.07
CA GLY A 29 9.10 5.49 11.10
C GLY A 29 8.11 5.85 10.00
N ALA A 30 6.91 6.31 10.35
CA ALA A 30 5.94 6.81 9.38
C ALA A 30 6.48 8.01 8.61
N ALA A 31 7.17 8.96 9.26
CA ALA A 31 7.73 10.12 8.57
C ALA A 31 8.76 9.74 7.49
N ILE A 32 9.66 8.80 7.82
CA ILE A 32 10.65 8.26 6.87
C ILE A 32 9.92 7.54 5.73
N LEU A 33 8.99 6.64 6.06
CA LEU A 33 8.18 5.92 5.07
C LEU A 33 7.47 6.87 4.11
N THR A 34 6.82 7.90 4.64
CA THR A 34 6.13 8.93 3.85
C THR A 34 7.10 9.64 2.92
N PHE A 35 8.26 10.10 3.39
CA PHE A 35 9.27 10.74 2.54
C PHE A 35 9.66 9.86 1.35
N TYR A 36 9.99 8.61 1.60
CA TYR A 36 10.40 7.70 0.54
C TYR A 36 9.25 7.29 -0.37
N SER A 37 8.03 7.16 0.15
CA SER A 37 6.84 6.89 -0.66
C SER A 37 6.52 8.04 -1.62
N VAL A 38 6.67 9.30 -1.16
CA VAL A 38 6.51 10.50 -2.00
C VAL A 38 7.60 10.56 -3.05
N LEU A 39 8.85 10.21 -2.71
CA LEU A 39 9.94 10.13 -3.68
C LEU A 39 9.66 9.07 -4.76
N VAL A 40 9.22 7.87 -4.36
CA VAL A 40 8.84 6.79 -5.29
C VAL A 40 7.66 7.21 -6.16
N ASP A 41 6.64 7.85 -5.60
CA ASP A 41 5.49 8.37 -6.35
C ASP A 41 5.92 9.42 -7.39
N LEU A 42 6.78 10.37 -7.00
CA LEU A 42 7.33 11.38 -7.88
C LEU A 42 8.10 10.74 -9.04
N LEU A 43 8.99 9.79 -8.75
CA LEU A 43 9.73 9.07 -9.78
C LEU A 43 8.80 8.29 -10.72
N GLY A 44 7.70 7.73 -10.20
CA GLY A 44 6.70 7.00 -10.98
C GLY A 44 5.91 7.90 -11.92
N ARG A 45 5.62 9.14 -11.49
CA ARG A 45 4.99 10.17 -12.35
C ARG A 45 5.95 10.73 -13.40
N CYS A 46 7.25 10.78 -13.09
CA CYS A 46 8.29 11.14 -14.04
C CYS A 46 8.61 10.02 -15.04
N ALA A 47 8.16 8.78 -14.79
CA ALA A 47 8.41 7.66 -15.67
C ALA A 47 7.72 7.89 -17.04
N PRO A 48 8.47 7.72 -18.15
CA PRO A 48 7.89 7.85 -19.48
C PRO A 48 6.85 6.77 -19.74
N ASP A 49 5.86 7.06 -20.59
CA ASP A 49 4.83 6.09 -20.95
C ASP A 49 5.44 4.85 -21.62
N VAL A 50 4.92 3.67 -21.26
CA VAL A 50 5.44 2.36 -21.70
C VAL A 50 5.47 2.21 -23.22
N ASP A 51 4.54 2.86 -23.92
CA ASP A 51 4.35 2.75 -25.38
C ASP A 51 5.16 3.78 -26.19
N THR A 52 5.94 4.65 -25.52
CA THR A 52 6.76 5.64 -26.23
C THR A 52 8.05 5.01 -26.72
N THR A 53 8.19 4.85 -28.04
CA THR A 53 9.38 4.26 -28.70
C THR A 53 10.54 5.24 -28.91
N LYS A 54 10.51 6.41 -28.27
CA LYS A 54 11.58 7.42 -28.37
C LYS A 54 12.81 6.96 -27.59
N SER A 55 14.01 7.15 -28.12
CA SER A 55 15.26 6.70 -27.47
C SER A 55 15.47 7.28 -26.06
N GLU A 56 14.94 8.47 -25.76
CA GLU A 56 15.01 9.10 -24.44
C GLU A 56 14.11 8.43 -23.39
N SER A 57 12.95 7.88 -23.78
CA SER A 57 12.06 7.17 -22.84
C SER A 57 12.70 5.87 -22.36
N VAL A 58 13.39 5.16 -23.26
CA VAL A 58 14.13 3.93 -22.93
C VAL A 58 15.25 4.22 -21.93
N ARG A 59 15.99 5.32 -22.13
CA ARG A 59 17.08 5.73 -21.22
C ARG A 59 16.54 6.15 -19.85
N GLY A 60 15.48 6.96 -19.80
CA GLY A 60 14.85 7.37 -18.54
C GLY A 60 14.35 6.18 -17.74
N ARG A 61 13.68 5.23 -18.41
CA ARG A 61 13.20 4.00 -17.78
C ARG A 61 14.34 3.12 -17.25
N ALA A 62 15.42 2.95 -18.00
CA ALA A 62 16.59 2.18 -17.55
C ALA A 62 17.25 2.79 -16.30
N ILE A 63 17.30 4.12 -16.21
CA ILE A 63 17.78 4.80 -15.00
C ILE A 63 16.86 4.45 -13.81
N LEU A 64 15.55 4.60 -13.95
CA LEU A 64 14.59 4.28 -12.88
C LEU A 64 14.68 2.81 -12.45
N GLN A 65 14.82 1.89 -13.40
CA GLN A 65 14.97 0.46 -13.14
C GLN A 65 16.29 0.14 -12.40
N SER A 66 17.35 0.93 -12.61
CA SER A 66 18.61 0.76 -11.87
C SER A 66 18.53 1.22 -10.40
N LEU A 67 17.56 2.09 -10.06
CA LEU A 67 17.45 2.67 -8.72
C LEU A 67 16.75 1.74 -7.72
N VAL A 68 15.75 1.00 -8.20
CA VAL A 68 14.88 0.13 -7.41
C VAL A 68 14.56 -1.11 -8.24
N SER A 69 14.87 -2.31 -7.75
CA SER A 69 14.59 -3.55 -8.49
C SER A 69 13.12 -3.98 -8.35
N MET A 70 12.62 -4.79 -9.28
CA MET A 70 11.27 -5.38 -9.19
C MET A 70 11.09 -6.19 -7.89
N GLN A 71 12.12 -6.94 -7.50
CA GLN A 71 12.11 -7.75 -6.27
C GLN A 71 11.93 -6.88 -5.01
N ASP A 72 12.56 -5.69 -4.97
CA ASP A 72 12.41 -4.76 -3.86
C ASP A 72 10.97 -4.24 -3.78
N LEU A 73 10.32 -3.96 -4.93
CA LEU A 73 8.92 -3.53 -5.00
C LEU A 73 7.97 -4.64 -4.50
N GLU A 74 8.16 -5.87 -4.97
CA GLU A 74 7.41 -7.05 -4.48
C GLU A 74 7.57 -7.20 -2.96
N GLY A 75 8.79 -7.02 -2.45
CA GLY A 75 9.08 -7.07 -1.01
C GLY A 75 8.29 -6.04 -0.20
N VAL A 76 8.28 -4.77 -0.62
CA VAL A 76 7.51 -3.71 0.07
C VAL A 76 6.01 -3.97 -0.02
N LEU A 77 5.50 -4.38 -1.19
CA LEU A 77 4.07 -4.66 -1.36
C LEU A 77 3.60 -5.87 -0.55
N SER A 78 4.49 -6.83 -0.26
CA SER A 78 4.18 -8.00 0.55
C SER A 78 4.07 -7.72 2.07
N LEU A 79 4.55 -6.56 2.54
CA LEU A 79 4.47 -6.18 3.96
C LEU A 79 3.02 -6.17 4.45
N ARG A 80 2.79 -6.52 5.72
CA ARG A 80 1.45 -6.52 6.31
C ARG A 80 1.19 -5.20 7.02
N PHE A 81 -0.02 -4.68 6.87
CA PHE A 81 -0.49 -3.58 7.71
C PHE A 81 -0.61 -4.05 9.16
N ILE A 82 -0.23 -3.19 10.10
CA ILE A 82 -0.55 -3.38 11.51
C ILE A 82 -1.97 -2.87 11.72
N LEU A 83 -2.86 -3.78 12.10
CA LEU A 83 -4.26 -3.47 12.36
C LEU A 83 -4.52 -3.63 13.87
N PRO A 84 -4.37 -2.57 14.67
CA PRO A 84 -4.74 -2.63 16.08
C PRO A 84 -6.25 -2.85 16.20
N PRO A 85 -6.72 -3.48 17.29
CA PRO A 85 -8.14 -3.56 17.57
C PRO A 85 -8.75 -2.15 17.70
N PRO A 86 -9.99 -1.95 17.24
CA PRO A 86 -10.63 -0.62 17.28
C PRO A 86 -10.75 -0.11 18.71
N LYS A 87 -10.44 1.17 18.93
CA LYS A 87 -10.63 1.87 20.22
C LYS A 87 -12.03 2.47 20.22
N LEU A 88 -13.03 1.66 20.58
CA LEU A 88 -14.44 2.07 20.58
C LEU A 88 -14.79 2.87 21.84
N GLU A 89 -15.26 4.10 21.67
CA GLU A 89 -15.82 4.93 22.74
C GLU A 89 -17.32 5.16 22.52
N MET A 90 -18.11 5.05 23.58
CA MET A 90 -19.54 5.36 23.54
C MET A 90 -19.72 6.88 23.60
N GLN A 91 -20.32 7.46 22.57
CA GLN A 91 -20.69 8.87 22.52
C GLN A 91 -22.20 9.01 22.29
N VAL A 92 -22.82 10.00 22.93
CA VAL A 92 -24.23 10.31 22.69
C VAL A 92 -24.30 11.38 21.62
N ASN A 93 -25.00 11.11 20.52
CA ASN A 93 -25.15 12.08 19.44
C ASN A 93 -26.13 13.21 19.84
N ALA A 94 -26.29 14.20 18.96
CA ALA A 94 -27.18 15.35 19.21
C ALA A 94 -28.67 14.96 19.40
N GLU A 95 -29.06 13.75 18.99
CA GLU A 95 -30.42 13.21 19.11
C GLU A 95 -30.60 12.33 20.36
N GLY A 96 -29.59 12.22 21.23
CA GLY A 96 -29.63 11.38 22.42
C GLY A 96 -29.40 9.89 22.14
N ILE A 97 -28.97 9.52 20.93
CA ILE A 97 -28.69 8.13 20.55
C ILE A 97 -27.24 7.80 20.91
N GLU A 98 -27.06 6.70 21.62
CA GLU A 98 -25.74 6.11 21.88
C GLU A 98 -25.14 5.58 20.57
N VAL A 99 -24.00 6.15 20.18
CA VAL A 99 -23.22 5.77 19.01
C VAL A 99 -21.82 5.40 19.49
N TRP A 100 -21.36 4.23 19.08
CA TRP A 100 -19.97 3.84 19.29
C TRP A 100 -19.11 4.47 18.19
N VAL A 101 -18.13 5.27 18.59
CA VAL A 101 -17.20 5.93 17.67
C VAL A 101 -15.83 5.32 17.85
N ASP A 102 -15.24 4.86 16.75
CA ASP A 102 -13.84 4.45 16.73
C ASP A 102 -12.96 5.70 16.82
N LYS A 103 -12.24 5.84 17.94
CA LYS A 103 -11.29 6.93 18.21
C LYS A 103 -9.87 6.54 17.85
N SER A 104 -9.64 5.37 17.24
CA SER A 104 -8.31 5.02 16.77
C SER A 104 -7.83 6.01 15.70
N SER A 105 -6.72 6.69 16.00
CA SER A 105 -5.97 7.40 14.98
C SER A 105 -5.32 6.40 14.02
N MET A 106 -4.83 6.90 12.89
CA MET A 106 -4.13 6.07 11.92
C MET A 106 -2.95 5.34 12.60
N PRO A 107 -2.84 4.00 12.46
CA PRO A 107 -1.81 3.25 13.16
C PRO A 107 -0.40 3.69 12.69
N PRO A 108 0.60 3.62 13.58
CA PRO A 108 1.96 3.99 13.24
C PRO A 108 2.55 3.09 12.15
N GLY A 109 3.51 3.62 11.41
CA GLY A 109 4.27 2.91 10.39
C GLY A 109 3.63 2.88 9.00
N LEU A 110 3.42 1.67 8.45
CA LEU A 110 3.04 1.42 7.06
C LEU A 110 1.58 1.76 6.81
N LEU A 111 1.36 2.74 5.94
CA LEU A 111 0.04 3.22 5.55
C LEU A 111 -0.33 2.75 4.14
N PRO A 112 -1.64 2.66 3.81
CA PRO A 112 -2.09 2.26 2.48
C PRO A 112 -1.56 3.17 1.37
N GLU A 113 -1.38 4.46 1.65
CA GLU A 113 -0.79 5.42 0.71
C GLU A 113 0.66 5.08 0.33
N HIS A 114 1.44 4.51 1.25
CA HIS A 114 2.81 4.11 0.97
C HIS A 114 2.86 3.00 -0.08
N LYS A 115 1.98 1.99 0.07
CA LYS A 115 1.84 0.92 -0.94
C LYS A 115 1.27 1.45 -2.26
N ALA A 116 0.32 2.39 -2.22
CA ALA A 116 -0.26 2.98 -3.42
C ALA A 116 0.82 3.63 -4.32
N SER A 117 1.77 4.35 -3.73
CA SER A 117 2.92 4.94 -4.42
C SER A 117 3.81 3.87 -5.07
N VAL A 118 4.05 2.77 -4.36
CA VAL A 118 4.86 1.63 -4.85
C VAL A 118 4.17 0.92 -6.01
N VAL A 119 2.86 0.66 -5.92
CA VAL A 119 2.06 0.07 -7.01
C VAL A 119 2.13 0.94 -8.26
N ARG A 120 1.95 2.26 -8.12
CA ARG A 120 2.03 3.19 -9.25
C ARG A 120 3.40 3.19 -9.91
N PHE A 121 4.47 3.27 -9.12
CA PHE A 121 5.83 3.23 -9.65
C PHE A 121 6.10 1.91 -10.39
N MET A 122 5.73 0.78 -9.79
CA MET A 122 5.87 -0.55 -10.38
C MET A 122 5.14 -0.63 -11.73
N GLU A 123 3.86 -0.25 -11.79
CA GLU A 123 3.09 -0.33 -13.03
C GLU A 123 3.68 0.57 -14.13
N ARG A 124 4.13 1.78 -13.78
CA ARG A 124 4.65 2.77 -14.74
C ARG A 124 6.04 2.42 -15.27
N VAL A 125 6.94 1.94 -14.40
CA VAL A 125 8.36 1.73 -14.73
C VAL A 125 8.63 0.32 -15.22
N TYR A 126 7.94 -0.66 -14.64
CA TYR A 126 8.13 -2.08 -14.95
C TYR A 126 6.99 -2.63 -15.80
N GLY A 127 5.74 -2.29 -15.46
CA GLY A 127 4.59 -3.05 -15.90
C GLY A 127 4.66 -4.49 -15.39
N LEU A 128 3.79 -5.36 -15.90
CA LEU A 128 3.86 -6.80 -15.64
C LEU A 128 4.10 -7.53 -16.96
N SER A 129 5.21 -8.26 -17.03
CA SER A 129 5.66 -8.97 -18.23
C SER A 129 5.16 -10.41 -18.32
N ASP A 130 4.82 -11.02 -17.19
CA ASP A 130 4.58 -12.45 -17.07
C ASP A 130 3.53 -12.77 -16.00
N ALA A 131 2.85 -13.89 -16.20
CA ALA A 131 1.79 -14.38 -15.30
C ALA A 131 2.33 -14.73 -13.91
N ASP A 132 3.55 -15.27 -13.82
CA ASP A 132 4.13 -15.68 -12.53
C ASP A 132 4.29 -14.49 -11.59
N THR A 133 4.80 -13.37 -12.10
CA THR A 133 4.94 -12.13 -11.32
C THR A 133 3.58 -11.56 -10.93
N PHE A 134 2.60 -11.59 -11.83
CA PHE A 134 1.23 -11.19 -11.52
C PHE A 134 0.62 -12.03 -10.38
N VAL A 135 0.74 -13.36 -10.46
CA VAL A 135 0.22 -14.29 -9.44
C VAL A 135 0.95 -14.10 -8.11
N ARG A 136 2.28 -13.97 -8.11
CA ARG A 136 3.03 -13.70 -6.87
C ARG A 136 2.59 -12.41 -6.19
N LEU A 137 2.37 -11.33 -6.93
CA LEU A 137 1.85 -10.07 -6.39
C LEU A 137 0.42 -10.24 -5.86
N LEU A 138 -0.44 -10.92 -6.61
CA LEU A 138 -1.81 -11.18 -6.20
C LEU A 138 -1.85 -11.95 -4.87
N GLU A 139 -1.10 -13.04 -4.74
CA GLU A 139 -1.09 -13.91 -3.57
C GLU A 139 -0.40 -13.30 -2.35
N ASN A 140 0.77 -12.69 -2.55
CA ASN A 140 1.62 -12.27 -1.44
C ASN A 140 1.35 -10.83 -0.98
N ALA A 141 0.84 -9.97 -1.87
CA ALA A 141 0.56 -8.56 -1.58
C ALA A 141 -0.94 -8.25 -1.56
N PHE A 142 -1.62 -8.38 -2.70
CA PHE A 142 -2.94 -7.77 -2.89
C PHE A 142 -4.09 -8.50 -2.21
N LEU A 143 -4.14 -9.84 -2.28
CA LEU A 143 -5.18 -10.61 -1.58
C LEU A 143 -5.12 -10.43 -0.05
N PRO A 144 -3.94 -10.45 0.59
CA PRO A 144 -3.82 -10.11 2.00
C PRO A 144 -4.29 -8.69 2.34
N ASP A 145 -3.99 -7.70 1.50
CA ASP A 145 -4.46 -6.33 1.70
C ASP A 145 -6.00 -6.23 1.60
N MET A 146 -6.63 -6.94 0.65
CA MET A 146 -8.10 -7.01 0.55
C MET A 146 -8.73 -7.70 1.76
N ARG A 147 -8.10 -8.76 2.28
CA ARG A 147 -8.54 -9.43 3.52
C ARG A 147 -8.44 -8.48 4.71
N ALA A 148 -7.37 -7.68 4.80
CA ALA A 148 -7.20 -6.68 5.84
C ALA A 148 -8.38 -5.67 5.86
N VAL A 149 -8.83 -5.20 4.69
CA VAL A 149 -10.03 -4.34 4.58
C VAL A 149 -11.28 -5.05 5.10
N THR A 150 -11.50 -6.30 4.66
CA THR A 150 -12.69 -7.08 5.06
C THR A 150 -12.73 -7.33 6.56
N LEU A 151 -11.57 -7.56 7.18
CA LEU A 151 -11.47 -7.75 8.63
C LEU A 151 -11.86 -6.48 9.40
N LEU A 152 -11.35 -5.32 9.00
CA LEU A 152 -11.72 -4.04 9.61
C LEU A 152 -13.21 -3.72 9.43
N ASP A 153 -13.75 -3.96 8.24
CA ASP A 153 -15.14 -3.71 7.91
C ASP A 153 -16.08 -4.56 8.78
N SER A 154 -15.74 -5.85 8.98
CA SER A 154 -16.50 -6.75 9.84
C SER A 154 -16.47 -6.33 11.31
N ALA A 155 -15.35 -5.76 11.77
CA ALA A 155 -15.19 -5.26 13.14
C ALA A 155 -15.95 -3.95 13.38
N GLN A 156 -16.37 -3.24 12.34
CA GLN A 156 -17.04 -1.94 12.39
C GLN A 156 -18.55 -2.00 12.08
N THR A 157 -19.16 -3.19 12.21
CA THR A 157 -20.58 -3.41 11.84
C THR A 157 -21.49 -2.44 12.60
N GLY A 158 -22.10 -1.48 11.87
CA GLY A 158 -23.00 -0.46 12.41
C GLY A 158 -22.35 0.85 12.86
N GLN A 159 -21.06 1.05 12.55
CA GLN A 159 -20.29 2.24 12.91
C GLN A 159 -19.74 2.95 11.66
N ALA A 160 -19.29 4.19 11.82
CA ALA A 160 -18.61 4.90 10.74
C ALA A 160 -17.25 4.23 10.45
N ALA A 161 -16.88 4.14 9.17
CA ALA A 161 -15.59 3.58 8.77
C ALA A 161 -14.44 4.41 9.36
N SER A 162 -13.46 3.75 9.98
CA SER A 162 -12.26 4.44 10.47
C SER A 162 -11.40 4.98 9.32
N ASP A 163 -10.52 5.93 9.63
CA ASP A 163 -9.61 6.53 8.66
C ASP A 163 -8.72 5.48 7.96
N MET A 164 -8.31 4.43 8.70
CA MET A 164 -7.54 3.33 8.14
C MET A 164 -8.36 2.50 7.13
N THR A 165 -9.61 2.18 7.45
CA THR A 165 -10.53 1.49 6.53
C THR A 165 -10.73 2.29 5.24
N LEU A 166 -10.99 3.60 5.36
CA LEU A 166 -11.14 4.48 4.20
C LEU A 166 -9.86 4.59 3.37
N ALA A 167 -8.69 4.71 4.01
CA ALA A 167 -7.40 4.74 3.33
C ALA A 167 -7.13 3.44 2.55
N LEU A 168 -7.45 2.29 3.14
CA LEU A 168 -7.36 1.00 2.48
C LEU A 168 -8.28 0.90 1.27
N TYR A 169 -9.55 1.30 1.39
CA TYR A 169 -10.48 1.32 0.26
C TYR A 169 -9.95 2.19 -0.89
N ARG A 170 -9.40 3.38 -0.59
CA ARG A 170 -8.79 4.25 -1.62
C ARG A 170 -7.60 3.58 -2.31
N TYR A 171 -6.74 2.90 -1.57
CA TYR A 171 -5.62 2.15 -2.12
C TYR A 171 -6.08 0.98 -3.01
N ILE A 172 -7.01 0.16 -2.52
CA ILE A 172 -7.51 -1.01 -3.26
C ILE A 172 -8.23 -0.56 -4.53
N CYS A 173 -9.19 0.37 -4.42
CA CYS A 173 -10.00 0.81 -5.55
C CYS A 173 -9.23 1.72 -6.52
N GLY A 174 -8.30 2.53 -6.02
CA GLY A 174 -7.56 3.50 -6.83
C GLY A 174 -6.29 2.94 -7.47
N GLY A 175 -5.68 1.91 -6.90
CA GLY A 175 -4.40 1.34 -7.37
C GLY A 175 -4.50 -0.14 -7.73
N VAL A 176 -4.95 -0.97 -6.79
CA VAL A 176 -4.89 -2.43 -6.94
C VAL A 176 -5.90 -2.95 -7.98
N LEU A 177 -7.18 -2.61 -7.86
CA LEU A 177 -8.22 -3.10 -8.77
C LEU A 177 -8.01 -2.68 -10.23
N PRO A 178 -7.64 -1.43 -10.54
CA PRO A 178 -7.30 -1.04 -11.91
C PRO A 178 -6.15 -1.88 -12.49
N LEU A 179 -5.09 -2.10 -11.70
CA LEU A 179 -3.96 -2.93 -12.11
C LEU A 179 -4.40 -4.38 -12.35
N LEU A 180 -5.13 -4.98 -11.41
CA LEU A 180 -5.62 -6.37 -11.56
C LEU A 180 -6.52 -6.52 -12.79
N THR A 181 -7.39 -5.54 -13.05
CA THR A 181 -8.28 -5.54 -14.22
C THR A 181 -7.47 -5.49 -15.52
N ARG A 182 -6.44 -4.64 -15.58
CA ARG A 182 -5.58 -4.49 -16.77
C ARG A 182 -4.81 -5.78 -17.11
N TYR A 183 -4.34 -6.50 -16.08
CA TYR A 183 -3.52 -7.70 -16.25
C TYR A 183 -4.31 -9.02 -16.04
N ALA A 184 -5.65 -8.95 -15.99
CA ALA A 184 -6.51 -10.11 -15.78
C ALA A 184 -6.36 -11.21 -16.86
N HIS A 185 -5.84 -10.87 -18.05
CA HIS A 185 -5.52 -11.84 -19.10
C HIS A 185 -4.47 -12.88 -18.68
N PHE A 186 -3.64 -12.61 -17.67
CA PHE A 186 -2.74 -13.63 -17.11
C PHE A 186 -3.47 -14.74 -16.34
N LEU A 187 -4.74 -14.53 -15.96
CA LEU A 187 -5.57 -15.53 -15.30
C LEU A 187 -6.38 -16.39 -16.29
N SER A 188 -6.45 -16.02 -17.57
CA SER A 188 -7.14 -16.86 -18.54
C SER A 188 -6.35 -18.16 -18.73
N VAL A 189 -6.99 -19.28 -18.41
CA VAL A 189 -6.48 -20.60 -18.75
C VAL A 189 -6.34 -20.64 -20.27
N ASN A 190 -5.10 -20.75 -20.78
CA ASN A 190 -4.92 -21.29 -22.11
C ASN A 190 -5.38 -22.75 -22.02
N ASP A 191 -6.60 -23.01 -22.49
CA ASP A 191 -7.08 -24.36 -22.70
C ASP A 191 -6.02 -25.10 -23.50
N VAL A 192 -5.37 -26.06 -22.83
CA VAL A 192 -4.37 -26.93 -23.44
C VAL A 192 -5.10 -27.75 -24.51
N ALA A 193 -4.61 -27.60 -25.74
CA ALA A 193 -5.00 -28.36 -26.93
C ALA A 193 -4.86 -29.88 -26.77
#